data_AF-A0A427AAG3-F1
#
_entry.id   AF-A0A427AAG3-F1
#
_cell.length_a   1.000
_cell.length_b   1.000
_cell.length_c   1.000
_cell.angle_alpha   90.00
_cell.angle_beta   90.00
_cell.angle_gamma   90.00
#
_symmetry.space_group_name_H-M   'P 1'
#
loop_
_entity.id
_entity.type
_entity.pdbx_description
1 polymer ?
#
loop_
_entity_poly.entity_id
_entity_poly.type
_entity_poly.pdbx_seq_one_letter_code
_entity_poly.pdbx_strand_id
1 'polypeptide(L)'
;MRQPRTIAATISFARIQEERLNQDTRRLRTTPRPTAYKPPSIPNRPSLPKKLTREELRDRSAKGLCWHYDELWSRYHRCKKGCLLLIEPLEDVEEEVQEHEEEVMDEEE
;
A
#
# COMPACT_ATOMS: atom_id res chain seq x y z
N MET A 1 -12.98 -15.18 -22.37
CA MET A 1 -11.93 -16.04 -21.78
C MET A 1 -12.35 -17.49 -21.89
N ARG A 2 -11.47 -18.39 -22.37
CA ARG A 2 -11.79 -19.81 -22.50
C ARG A 2 -11.57 -20.49 -21.15
N GLN A 3 -12.63 -20.98 -20.51
CA GLN A 3 -12.52 -21.68 -19.24
C GLN A 3 -11.83 -23.05 -19.43
N PRO A 4 -10.85 -23.40 -18.58
CA PRO A 4 -10.23 -24.72 -18.62
C PRO A 4 -11.24 -25.80 -18.25
N ARG A 5 -11.30 -26.87 -19.06
CA ARG A 5 -12.24 -27.98 -18.89
C ARG A 5 -11.61 -29.25 -18.30
N THR A 6 -10.31 -29.22 -18.04
CA THR A 6 -9.55 -30.36 -17.48
C THR A 6 -8.71 -29.89 -16.31
N ILE A 7 -8.47 -30.78 -15.34
CA ILE A 7 -7.69 -30.47 -14.12
C ILE A 7 -6.29 -29.98 -14.48
N ALA A 8 -5.63 -30.62 -15.45
CA ALA A 8 -4.30 -30.21 -15.92
C ALA A 8 -4.31 -28.78 -16.50
N ALA A 9 -5.34 -28.42 -17.26
CA ALA A 9 -5.49 -27.07 -17.81
C ALA A 9 -5.80 -26.04 -16.70
N THR A 10 -6.54 -26.41 -15.67
CA THR A 10 -6.79 -25.54 -14.51
C THR A 10 -5.50 -25.28 -13.73
N ILE A 11 -4.69 -26.31 -13.50
CA ILE A 11 -3.40 -26.19 -12.80
C ILE A 11 -2.43 -25.33 -13.61
N SER A 12 -2.32 -25.56 -14.92
CA SER A 12 -1.43 -24.75 -15.77
C SER A 12 -1.87 -23.29 -15.83
N PHE A 13 -3.18 -23.04 -15.94
CA PHE A 13 -3.74 -21.70 -15.90
C PHE A 13 -3.46 -20.97 -14.58
N ALA A 14 -3.62 -21.67 -13.44
CA ALA A 14 -3.33 -21.10 -12.12
C ALA A 14 -1.85 -20.70 -11.98
N ARG A 15 -0.91 -21.54 -12.46
CA ARG A 15 0.52 -21.21 -12.45
C ARG A 15 0.84 -19.95 -13.28
N ILE A 16 0.20 -19.81 -14.45
CA ILE A 16 0.39 -18.63 -15.31
C ILE A 16 -0.14 -17.36 -14.64
N GLN A 17 -1.28 -17.43 -13.96
CA GLN A 17 -1.84 -16.29 -13.22
C GLN A 17 -0.94 -15.87 -12.06
N GLU A 18 -0.40 -16.84 -11.31
CA GLU A 18 0.54 -16.60 -10.21
C GLU A 18 1.85 -15.97 -10.69
N GLU A 19 2.41 -16.47 -11.80
CA GLU A 19 3.62 -15.92 -12.43
C GLU A 19 3.43 -14.44 -12.81
N ARG A 20 2.28 -14.10 -13.42
CA ARG A 20 1.94 -12.71 -13.81
C ARG A 20 1.85 -11.79 -12.58
N LEU A 21 1.11 -12.21 -11.55
CA LEU A 21 1.04 -11.47 -10.27
C LEU A 21 2.43 -11.25 -9.66
N ASN A 22 3.28 -12.27 -9.66
CA ASN A 22 4.64 -12.16 -9.14
C ASN A 22 5.51 -11.20 -9.98
N GLN A 23 5.36 -11.17 -11.30
CA GLN A 23 6.05 -10.20 -12.15
C GLN A 23 5.59 -8.77 -11.89
N ASP A 24 4.28 -8.55 -11.71
CA ASP A 24 3.73 -7.24 -11.39
C ASP A 24 4.23 -6.74 -10.03
N THR A 25 4.24 -7.61 -9.01
CA THR A 25 4.82 -7.24 -7.70
C THR A 25 6.30 -6.91 -7.78
N ARG A 26 7.07 -7.56 -8.66
CA ARG A 26 8.48 -7.21 -8.92
C ARG A 26 8.58 -5.85 -9.62
N ARG A 27 7.77 -5.58 -10.65
CA ARG A 27 7.75 -4.27 -11.35
C ARG A 27 7.46 -3.12 -10.40
N LEU A 28 6.50 -3.29 -9.48
CA LEU A 28 6.14 -2.30 -8.47
C LEU A 28 7.23 -2.04 -7.42
N ARG A 29 8.16 -2.99 -7.22
CA ARG A 29 9.32 -2.80 -6.33
C ARG A 29 10.49 -2.08 -7.00
N THR A 30 10.54 -2.07 -8.33
CA THR A 30 11.66 -1.55 -9.12
C THR A 30 11.40 -0.14 -9.65
N THR A 31 10.20 0.41 -9.47
CA THR A 31 9.95 1.82 -9.78
C THR A 31 10.83 2.71 -8.88
N PRO A 32 11.56 3.70 -9.45
CA PRO A 32 12.38 4.59 -8.66
C PRO A 32 11.47 5.39 -7.74
N ARG A 33 11.70 5.25 -6.43
CA ARG A 33 11.05 6.06 -5.41
C ARG A 33 11.30 7.53 -5.74
N PRO A 34 10.26 8.36 -5.96
CA PRO A 34 10.44 9.80 -6.09
C PRO A 34 11.18 10.33 -4.86
N THR A 35 12.31 10.98 -5.10
CA THR A 35 13.09 11.64 -4.05
C THR A 35 12.29 12.81 -3.49
N ALA A 36 12.21 12.85 -2.16
CA ALA A 36 11.86 14.00 -1.34
C ALA A 36 10.43 14.56 -1.44
N TYR A 37 9.43 13.75 -1.10
CA TYR A 37 8.32 14.28 -0.29
C TYR A 37 8.60 13.93 1.16
N LYS A 38 8.95 14.94 1.97
CA LYS A 38 8.91 14.84 3.42
C LYS A 38 7.43 15.02 3.79
N PRO A 39 6.70 13.95 4.15
CA PRO A 39 5.29 14.10 4.51
C PRO A 39 5.22 15.02 5.74
N PRO A 40 4.20 15.89 5.84
CA PRO A 40 3.95 16.63 7.07
C PRO A 40 3.91 15.63 8.23
N SER A 41 4.58 15.96 9.34
CA SER A 41 4.53 15.10 10.53
C SER A 41 3.11 15.14 11.08
N ILE A 42 2.27 14.21 10.65
CA ILE A 42 0.92 14.06 11.18
C ILE A 42 1.09 13.61 12.63
N PRO A 43 0.64 14.38 13.64
CA PRO A 43 0.92 14.10 15.05
C PRO A 43 0.13 12.90 15.61
N ASN A 44 -0.46 12.06 14.75
CA ASN A 44 -1.35 10.99 15.18
C ASN A 44 -1.42 9.81 14.21
N ARG A 45 -0.31 9.52 13.50
CA ARG A 45 -0.27 8.28 12.71
C ARG A 45 -0.41 7.12 13.71
N PRO A 46 -1.43 6.25 13.61
CA PRO A 46 -1.52 5.10 14.48
C PRO A 46 -0.20 4.33 14.34
N SER A 47 0.47 4.10 15.47
CA SER A 47 1.68 3.30 15.51
C SER A 47 1.36 1.98 14.79
N LEU A 48 2.09 1.69 13.71
CA LEU A 48 2.01 0.38 13.08
C LEU A 48 2.19 -0.66 14.19
N PRO A 49 1.42 -1.76 14.24
CA PRO A 49 1.61 -2.77 15.28
C PRO A 49 3.07 -3.23 15.29
N LYS A 50 3.83 -2.72 16.27
CA LYS A 50 5.23 -3.05 16.47
C LYS A 50 5.26 -4.46 17.02
N LYS A 51 6.07 -5.33 16.42
CA LYS A 51 6.38 -6.63 17.01
C LYS A 51 7.26 -6.36 18.23
N LEU A 52 6.68 -6.47 19.42
CA LEU A 52 7.43 -6.35 20.66
C LEU A 52 8.28 -7.60 20.88
N THR A 53 9.53 -7.40 21.29
CA THR A 53 10.40 -8.46 21.78
C THR A 53 9.91 -9.00 23.13
N ARG A 54 10.42 -10.16 23.54
CA ARG A 54 10.03 -10.78 24.81
C ARG A 54 10.42 -9.91 26.01
N GLU A 55 11.58 -9.27 25.93
CA GLU A 55 12.12 -8.37 26.94
C GLU A 55 11.23 -7.13 27.10
N GLU A 56 10.83 -6.51 25.98
CA GLU A 56 9.92 -5.35 25.98
C GLU A 56 8.53 -5.69 26.52
N LEU A 57 8.00 -6.88 26.19
CA LEU A 57 6.73 -7.34 26.76
C LEU A 57 6.80 -7.46 28.28
N ARG A 58 7.90 -8.02 28.81
CA ARG A 58 8.10 -8.13 30.27
C ARG A 58 8.20 -6.76 30.94
N ASP A 59 8.97 -5.83 30.35
CA ASP A 59 9.13 -4.48 30.88
C ASP A 59 7.79 -3.72 30.89
N ARG A 60 7.00 -3.81 29.82
CA ARG A 60 5.66 -3.21 29.77
C ARG A 60 4.71 -3.82 30.79
N SER A 61 4.72 -5.15 30.96
CA SER A 61 3.92 -5.82 31.98
C SER A 61 4.29 -5.39 33.40
N ALA A 62 5.58 -5.24 33.69
CA ALA A 62 6.05 -4.73 34.99
C ALA A 62 5.61 -3.28 35.24
N LYS A 63 5.55 -2.46 34.18
CA LYS A 63 5.08 -1.07 34.23
C LYS A 63 3.55 -0.93 34.18
N GLY A 64 2.82 -2.03 34.01
CA GLY A 64 1.37 -2.02 33.88
C GLY A 64 0.87 -1.29 32.63
N LEU A 65 1.64 -1.32 31.54
CA LEU A 65 1.29 -0.65 30.29
C LEU A 65 0.50 -1.57 29.34
N CYS A 66 -0.37 -0.96 28.54
CA CYS A 66 -1.05 -1.62 27.45
C CYS A 66 -0.03 -2.16 26.41
N TRP A 67 -0.39 -3.25 25.73
CA TRP A 67 0.48 -3.88 24.74
C TRP A 67 0.64 -3.04 23.46
N HIS A 68 -0.38 -2.28 23.08
CA HIS A 68 -0.36 -1.49 21.84
C HIS A 68 -0.02 -0.02 22.04
N TYR A 69 -0.29 0.52 23.23
CA TYR A 69 -0.06 1.93 23.57
C TYR A 69 0.73 2.06 24.87
N ASP A 70 1.52 3.12 25.00
CA ASP A 70 2.26 3.45 26.23
C ASP A 70 1.34 4.06 27.31
N GLU A 71 0.12 3.55 27.40
CA GLU A 71 -0.92 3.97 28.34
C GLU A 71 -1.06 2.92 29.44
N LEU A 72 -1.45 3.35 30.65
CA LEU A 72 -1.68 2.44 31.78
C LEU A 72 -2.88 1.53 31.51
N TRP A 73 -2.69 0.25 31.82
CA TRP A 73 -3.72 -0.77 31.75
C TRP A 73 -4.61 -0.72 32.99
N SER A 74 -5.92 -0.86 32.78
CA SER A 74 -6.92 -1.01 33.83
C SER A 74 -8.02 -1.98 33.38
N ARG A 75 -8.86 -2.47 34.30
CA ARG A 75 -9.98 -3.37 33.94
C ARG A 75 -10.97 -2.76 32.94
N TYR A 76 -11.05 -1.44 32.88
CA TYR A 76 -11.93 -0.71 31.96
C TYR A 76 -11.16 -0.07 30.80
N HIS A 77 -9.85 -0.36 30.68
CA HIS A 77 -9.02 0.16 29.61
C HIS A 77 -9.52 -0.35 28.25
N ARG A 78 -9.82 0.57 27.35
CA ARG A 78 -10.10 0.28 25.96
C ARG A 78 -9.02 0.94 25.13
N CYS A 79 -8.17 0.11 24.56
CA CYS A 79 -7.18 0.48 23.56
C CYS A 79 -7.83 1.38 22.51
N LYS A 80 -7.27 2.57 22.24
CA LYS A 80 -7.79 3.44 21.17
C LYS A 80 -7.85 2.63 19.88
N LYS A 81 -9.00 2.58 19.22
CA LYS A 81 -9.07 1.91 17.91
C LYS A 81 -8.31 2.77 16.90
N GLY A 82 -7.47 2.16 16.08
CA GLY A 82 -6.87 2.87 14.96
C GLY A 82 -7.97 3.44 14.07
N CYS A 83 -7.80 4.68 13.59
CA CYS A 83 -8.68 5.23 12.57
C CYS A 83 -8.31 4.58 11.22
N LEU A 84 -9.26 3.87 10.60
CA LEU A 84 -9.14 3.50 9.20
C LEU A 84 -9.42 4.77 8.38
N LEU A 85 -8.48 5.14 7.50
CA LEU A 85 -8.69 6.22 6.54
C LEU A 85 -9.29 5.61 5.28
N LEU A 86 -10.42 6.16 4.83
CA LEU A 86 -10.99 5.86 3.51
C LEU A 86 -10.27 6.74 2.48
N ILE A 87 -9.78 6.14 1.39
CA ILE A 87 -9.30 6.89 0.22
C ILE A 87 -10.50 7.02 -0.71
N GLU A 88 -10.97 8.24 -0.91
CA GLU A 88 -11.99 8.55 -1.91
C GLU A 88 -11.30 8.74 -3.28
N PRO A 89 -11.85 8.18 -4.36
CA PRO A 89 -11.36 8.48 -5.71
C PRO A 89 -11.61 9.95 -6.01
N LEU A 90 -10.65 10.61 -6.64
CA LEU A 90 -10.90 11.91 -7.24
C LEU A 90 -11.80 11.68 -8.46
N GLU A 91 -12.88 12.44 -8.58
CA GLU A 91 -13.66 12.50 -9.80
C GLU A 91 -12.73 12.98 -10.92
N ASP A 92 -12.58 12.17 -11.98
CA ASP A 92 -11.77 12.51 -13.15
C ASP A 92 -12.31 13.82 -13.73
N VAL A 93 -11.62 14.92 -13.46
CA VAL A 93 -11.77 16.15 -14.24
C VAL A 93 -11.16 15.80 -15.59
N GLU A 94 -12.01 15.59 -16.59
CA GLU A 94 -11.60 15.37 -17.98
C GLU A 94 -10.59 16.47 -18.36
N GLU A 95 -9.32 16.09 -18.41
CA GLU A 95 -8.24 16.94 -18.91
C GLU A 95 -8.49 17.05 -20.41
N GLU A 96 -9.12 18.16 -20.83
CA GLU A 96 -9.27 18.50 -22.24
C GLU A 96 -7.88 18.50 -22.87
N VAL A 97 -7.61 17.44 -23.64
CA VAL A 97 -6.39 17.28 -24.43
C VAL A 97 -6.39 18.41 -25.45
N GLN A 98 -5.66 19.48 -25.17
CA GLN A 98 -5.34 20.48 -26.19
C GLN A 98 -4.41 19.84 -27.21
N GLU A 99 -5.00 19.37 -28.31
CA GLU A 99 -4.29 19.07 -29.54
C GLU A 99 -3.58 20.35 -30.00
N HIS A 100 -2.25 20.39 -29.94
CA HIS A 100 -1.46 21.39 -30.64
C HIS A 100 -0.84 20.70 -31.85
N GLU A 101 -1.28 21.13 -33.03
CA GLU A 101 -0.83 20.70 -34.35
C GLU A 101 0.69 20.92 -34.48
N GLU A 102 1.43 19.84 -34.79
CA GLU A 102 2.81 19.94 -35.27
C GLU A 102 2.77 20.30 -36.77
N GLU A 103 2.97 21.58 -37.12
CA GLU A 103 3.36 21.94 -38.49
C GLU A 103 4.86 21.71 -38.66
N VAL A 104 5.21 20.62 -39.35
CA VAL A 104 6.53 20.39 -39.95
C VAL A 104 6.34 20.33 -41.47
N MET A 105 6.95 21.27 -42.19
CA MET A 105 7.28 21.05 -43.59
C MET A 105 8.65 21.65 -43.91
N ASP A 106 9.51 20.77 -44.39
CA ASP A 106 10.95 20.87 -44.63
C ASP A 106 11.31 21.71 -45.87
N GLU A 107 12.58 22.14 -45.95
CA GLU A 107 13.21 22.79 -47.11
C GLU A 107 13.64 21.76 -48.19
N GLU A 108 13.96 22.27 -49.39
CA GLU A 108 14.56 21.63 -50.59
C GLU A 108 13.67 20.82 -51.56
N GLU A 109 13.25 21.44 -52.69
CA GLU A 109 13.93 21.33 -54.01
C GLU A 109 13.50 22.48 -54.95
#